data_AF-A0AAJ1BDA0-F1
#
_entry.id   AF-A0AAJ1BDA0-F1
#
_cell.length_a   1.000
_cell.length_b   1.000
_cell.length_c   1.000
_cell.angle_alpha   90.00
_cell.angle_beta   90.00
_cell.angle_gamma   90.00
#
_symmetry.space_group_name_H-M   'P 1'
#
loop_
_entity.id
_entity.type
_entity.pdbx_description
1 polymer ?
#
loop_
_entity_poly.entity_id
_entity_poly.type
_entity_poly.pdbx_seq_one_letter_code
_entity_poly.pdbx_strand_id
1 'polypeptide(L)'
;MRDRILVRELATIHAHNFGVYGIRKMWHAARRSGWKVGRDQVARIMRIAGITGARRGRAPVTTRQLQGVDLRPDLVKRCFKAGKPNELWVAD
;
A
#
# COMPACT_ATOMS: atom_id res chain seq x y z
N MET A 1 -9.78 0.63 -29.18
CA MET A 1 -11.24 0.83 -29.03
C MET A 1 -11.82 0.14 -27.78
N ARG A 2 -11.62 -1.18 -27.58
CA ARG A 2 -12.22 -1.95 -26.46
C ARG A 2 -11.87 -1.43 -25.04
N ASP A 3 -10.62 -1.04 -24.80
CA ASP A 3 -10.19 -0.61 -23.47
C ASP A 3 -10.89 0.68 -22.99
N ARG A 4 -11.16 1.63 -23.89
CA ARG A 4 -11.86 2.89 -23.52
C ARG A 4 -13.31 2.62 -23.07
N ILE A 5 -13.98 1.65 -23.68
CA ILE A 5 -15.34 1.23 -23.31
C ILE A 5 -15.30 0.55 -21.94
N LEU A 6 -14.36 -0.38 -21.75
CA LEU A 6 -14.19 -1.08 -20.48
C LEU A 6 -13.83 -0.14 -19.32
N VAL A 7 -13.08 0.94 -19.55
CA VAL A 7 -12.80 1.95 -18.51
C VAL A 7 -14.10 2.54 -17.95
N ARG A 8 -15.01 2.99 -18.83
CA ARG A 8 -16.31 3.55 -18.41
C ARG A 8 -17.13 2.51 -17.67
N GLU A 9 -17.20 1.30 -18.21
CA GLU A 9 -17.97 0.23 -17.60
C GLU A 9 -17.45 -0.17 -16.21
N LEU A 10 -16.14 -0.39 -16.07
CA LEU A 10 -15.55 -0.71 -14.78
C LEU A 10 -15.74 0.43 -13.77
N ALA A 11 -15.72 1.69 -14.20
CA ALA A 11 -16.04 2.82 -13.34
C ALA A 11 -17.49 2.77 -12.85
N THR A 12 -18.45 2.51 -13.74
CA THR A 12 -19.86 2.35 -13.40
C THR A 12 -20.07 1.21 -12.41
N ILE A 13 -19.55 0.01 -12.71
CA ILE A 13 -19.62 -1.15 -11.81
C ILE A 13 -18.99 -0.82 -10.44
N HIS A 14 -17.84 -0.14 -10.42
CA HIS A 14 -17.17 0.22 -9.18
C HIS A 14 -18.01 1.20 -8.34
N ALA A 15 -18.62 2.21 -8.97
CA ALA A 15 -19.51 3.17 -8.32
C ALA A 15 -20.77 2.50 -7.75
N HIS A 16 -21.41 1.61 -8.51
CA HIS A 16 -22.54 0.80 -8.03
C HIS A 16 -22.18 -0.12 -6.85
N ASN A 17 -20.90 -0.46 -6.69
CA ASN A 17 -20.38 -1.27 -5.57
C ASN A 17 -19.68 -0.41 -4.51
N PHE A 18 -20.15 0.83 -4.33
CA PHE A 18 -19.70 1.79 -3.30
C PHE A 18 -18.19 2.10 -3.31
N GLY A 19 -17.51 1.86 -4.43
CA GLY A 19 -16.06 2.04 -4.53
C GLY A 19 -15.23 1.03 -3.74
N VAL A 20 -15.83 -0.04 -3.21
CA VAL A 20 -15.13 -0.99 -2.33
C VAL A 20 -14.39 -2.07 -3.13
N TYR A 21 -14.83 -2.36 -4.35
CA TYR A 21 -14.34 -3.50 -5.10
C TYR A 21 -12.92 -3.28 -5.65
N GLY A 22 -12.00 -4.13 -5.19
CA GLY A 22 -10.67 -4.28 -5.81
C GLY A 22 -10.67 -5.26 -6.98
N ILE A 23 -9.48 -5.47 -7.58
CA ILE A 23 -9.25 -6.23 -8.83
C ILE A 23 -10.04 -7.54 -8.90
N ARG A 24 -9.96 -8.39 -7.88
CA ARG A 24 -10.62 -9.71 -7.90
C ARG A 24 -12.14 -9.60 -7.96
N LYS A 25 -12.74 -8.72 -7.14
CA LYS A 25 -14.20 -8.52 -7.12
C LYS A 25 -14.68 -7.82 -8.39
N MET A 26 -13.91 -6.85 -8.89
CA MET A 26 -14.16 -6.19 -10.18
C MET A 26 -14.14 -7.18 -11.34
N TRP A 27 -13.19 -8.11 -11.37
CA TRP A 27 -13.13 -9.14 -12.41
C TRP A 27 -14.38 -10.02 -12.44
N HIS A 28 -14.85 -10.49 -11.27
CA HIS A 28 -16.09 -11.25 -11.20
C HIS A 28 -17.32 -10.40 -11.55
N ALA A 29 -17.36 -9.14 -11.12
CA ALA A 29 -18.46 -8.23 -11.44
C ALA A 29 -18.54 -7.96 -12.94
N ALA A 30 -17.41 -7.65 -13.60
CA ALA A 30 -17.36 -7.45 -15.04
C ALA A 30 -17.83 -8.69 -15.82
N ARG A 31 -17.43 -9.90 -15.38
CA ARG A 31 -17.91 -11.16 -15.97
C ARG A 31 -19.41 -11.37 -15.78
N ARG A 32 -19.97 -11.02 -14.62
CA ARG A 32 -21.42 -11.06 -14.37
C ARG A 32 -22.19 -10.06 -15.22
N SER A 33 -21.58 -8.92 -15.54
CA SER A 33 -22.12 -7.93 -16.49
C SER A 33 -21.93 -8.33 -17.97
N GLY A 34 -21.48 -9.57 -18.25
CA GLY A 34 -21.36 -10.10 -19.62
C GLY A 34 -20.01 -9.85 -20.30
N TRP A 35 -19.04 -9.23 -19.63
CA TRP A 35 -17.73 -8.95 -20.23
C TRP A 35 -16.79 -10.15 -20.18
N LYS A 36 -16.29 -10.57 -21.35
CA LYS A 36 -15.26 -11.61 -21.47
C LYS A 36 -13.86 -10.99 -21.25
N VAL A 37 -13.52 -10.71 -19.99
CA VAL A 37 -12.24 -10.09 -19.58
C VAL A 37 -11.47 -10.94 -18.58
N GLY A 38 -10.14 -10.91 -18.71
CA GLY A 38 -9.22 -11.55 -17.76
C GLY A 38 -8.98 -10.72 -16.50
N ARG A 39 -8.53 -11.36 -15.41
CA ARG A 39 -8.21 -10.67 -14.15
C ARG A 39 -7.16 -9.59 -14.33
N ASP A 40 -6.08 -9.89 -15.06
CA ASP A 40 -4.96 -8.97 -15.22
C ASP A 40 -5.30 -7.84 -16.22
N GLN A 41 -6.22 -8.11 -17.16
CA GLN A 41 -6.80 -7.06 -17.99
C GLN A 41 -7.62 -6.07 -17.16
N VAL A 42 -8.48 -6.57 -16.25
CA VAL A 42 -9.19 -5.74 -15.27
C VAL A 42 -8.21 -4.94 -14.40
N ALA A 43 -7.14 -5.57 -13.91
CA ALA A 43 -6.11 -4.88 -13.13
C ALA A 43 -5.46 -3.72 -13.90
N ARG A 44 -5.09 -3.96 -15.17
CA ARG A 44 -4.53 -2.93 -16.05
C ARG A 44 -5.52 -1.79 -16.29
N ILE A 45 -6.78 -2.11 -16.57
CA ILE A 45 -7.82 -1.11 -16.83
C ILE A 45 -8.13 -0.29 -15.58
N MET A 46 -8.24 -0.92 -14.41
CA MET A 46 -8.40 -0.23 -13.13
C MET A 46 -7.24 0.74 -12.87
N ARG A 47 -6.00 0.34 -13.17
CA ARG A 47 -4.82 1.22 -13.04
C ARG A 47 -4.91 2.44 -13.97
N ILE A 48 -5.27 2.23 -15.25
CA ILE A 48 -5.45 3.32 -16.23
C ILE A 48 -6.58 4.27 -15.79
N ALA A 49 -7.65 3.73 -15.20
CA ALA A 49 -8.80 4.50 -14.74
C ALA A 49 -8.61 5.16 -13.36
N GLY A 50 -7.50 4.92 -12.66
CA GLY A 50 -7.28 5.41 -11.29
C GLY A 50 -8.19 4.74 -10.25
N ILE A 51 -8.82 3.62 -10.58
CA ILE A 51 -9.76 2.92 -9.69
C ILE A 51 -8.98 1.99 -8.77
N THR A 52 -9.25 2.08 -7.47
CA THR A 52 -8.65 1.19 -6.46
C THR A 52 -9.73 0.66 -5.53
N GLY A 53 -9.56 -0.59 -5.06
CA GLY A 53 -10.47 -1.15 -4.08
C GLY A 53 -10.15 -0.65 -2.68
N ALA A 54 -11.17 -0.49 -1.85
CA ALA A 54 -10.99 -0.14 -0.45
C ALA A 54 -10.17 -1.21 0.28
N ARG A 55 -9.17 -0.76 1.06
CA ARG A 55 -8.43 -1.58 2.02
C ARG A 55 -8.86 -1.19 3.42
N ARG A 56 -9.18 -2.17 4.25
CA ARG A 56 -9.49 -1.94 5.67
C ARG A 56 -8.18 -1.86 6.46
N GLY A 57 -8.04 -0.83 7.27
CA GLY A 57 -6.89 -0.62 8.15
C GLY A 57 -5.86 0.37 7.60
N ARG A 58 -5.16 1.01 8.52
CA ARG A 58 -3.96 1.81 8.26
C ARG A 58 -2.75 0.95 8.66
N ALA A 59 -1.67 0.96 7.88
CA ALA A 59 -0.41 0.39 8.36
C ALA A 59 0.02 1.16 9.62
N PRO A 60 0.28 0.50 10.75
CA PRO A 60 0.74 1.19 11.94
C PRO A 60 2.00 1.97 11.60
N VAL A 61 2.02 3.25 11.95
CA VAL A 61 3.25 4.05 11.86
C VAL A 61 4.06 3.68 13.09
N THR A 62 4.90 2.67 12.99
CA THR A 62 5.74 2.18 14.10
C THR A 62 6.76 3.23 14.53
N THR A 63 7.26 4.01 13.58
CA THR A 63 8.34 4.97 13.80
C THR A 63 7.92 6.33 13.25
N ARG A 64 7.88 7.33 14.13
CA ARG A 64 7.79 8.75 13.72
C ARG A 64 9.16 9.35 13.92
N GLN A 65 9.87 9.64 12.83
CA GLN A 65 11.12 10.38 12.89
C GLN A 65 10.85 11.75 13.50
N LEU A 66 11.67 12.15 14.48
CA LEU A 66 11.62 13.50 15.01
C LEU A 66 12.07 14.46 13.90
N GLN A 67 11.26 15.47 13.59
CA GLN A 67 11.69 16.56 12.71
C GLN A 67 12.53 17.52 13.56
N GLY A 68 13.85 17.47 13.40
CA GLY A 68 14.79 18.30 14.14
C GLY A 68 16.17 17.68 14.25
N VAL A 69 17.06 18.36 14.99
CA VAL A 69 18.36 17.81 15.37
C VAL A 69 18.12 16.64 16.34
N ASP A 70 18.86 15.54 16.16
CA ASP A 70 18.83 14.43 17.11
C ASP A 70 19.42 14.90 18.46
N LEU A 71 18.57 15.10 19.45
CA LEU A 71 18.94 15.55 20.79
C LEU A 71 19.29 14.37 21.72
N ARG A 72 19.27 13.12 21.23
CA ARG A 72 19.61 11.97 22.07
C ARG A 72 21.08 12.07 22.48
N PRO A 73 21.38 11.99 23.79
CA PRO A 73 22.75 12.09 24.25
C PRO A 73 23.56 10.89 23.77
N ASP A 74 24.71 11.15 23.15
CA ASP A 74 25.71 10.12 22.90
C ASP A 74 26.42 9.81 24.23
N LEU A 75 25.86 8.85 24.96
CA LEU A 75 26.34 8.45 26.30
C LEU A 75 27.79 7.98 26.29
N VAL A 76 28.28 7.50 25.15
CA VAL A 76 29.63 6.92 25.02
C VAL A 76 30.56 7.79 24.19
N LYS A 77 30.08 8.92 23.66
CA LYS A 77 30.84 9.85 22.80
C LYS A 77 31.55 9.13 21.65
N ARG A 78 30.88 8.15 21.05
CA ARG A 78 31.42 7.25 20.01
C ARG A 78 32.65 6.42 20.44
N CYS A 79 32.88 6.25 21.74
CA CYS A 79 33.89 5.35 22.27
C CYS A 79 33.27 3.98 22.57
N PHE A 80 33.50 3.01 21.69
CA PHE A 80 32.98 1.63 21.83
C PHE A 80 33.98 0.66 22.50
N LYS A 81 34.95 1.19 23.25
CA LYS A 81 35.95 0.39 23.97
C LYS A 81 35.52 0.22 25.42
N ALA A 82 35.56 -1.01 25.93
CA ALA A 82 35.36 -1.35 27.33
C ALA A 82 36.63 -1.99 27.89
N GLY A 83 36.98 -1.65 29.13
CA GLY A 83 38.12 -2.25 29.83
C GLY A 83 37.75 -3.55 30.53
N LYS A 84 36.47 -3.75 30.87
CA LYS A 84 35.96 -4.94 31.56
C LYS A 84 34.60 -5.39 31.03
N PRO A 85 34.22 -6.67 31.23
CA PRO A 85 32.86 -7.12 30.97
C PRO A 85 31.81 -6.30 31.73
N ASN A 86 30.62 -6.14 31.15
CA ASN A 86 29.47 -5.40 31.71
C ASN A 86 29.66 -3.88 31.89
N GLU A 87 30.73 -3.30 31.35
CA GLU A 87 30.99 -1.85 31.42
C GLU A 87 30.27 -1.05 30.32
N LEU A 88 30.04 -1.66 29.16
CA LEU A 88 29.37 -1.05 28.01
C LEU A 88 28.43 -2.06 27.35
N TRP A 89 27.19 -1.64 27.10
CA TRP A 89 26.17 -2.41 26.40
C TRP A 89 25.83 -1.70 25.09
N VAL A 90 25.99 -2.39 23.96
CA VAL A 90 25.73 -1.88 22.61
C VAL A 90 24.82 -2.86 21.88
N ALA A 91 23.89 -2.35 21.08
CA ALA A 91 23.04 -3.12 20.16
C ALA A 91 23.25 -2.61 18.72
N ASP A 92 23.12 -3.51 17.74
CA ASP A 92 23.23 -3.21 16.30
C ASP A 92 21.96 -2.59 15.69
#